data_AF-A0A537H4T4-F1
#
_entry.id   AF-A0A537H4T4-F1
#
_cell.length_a   1.000
_cell.length_b   1.000
_cell.length_c   1.000
_cell.angle_alpha   90.00
_cell.angle_beta   90.00
_cell.angle_gamma   90.00
#
_symmetry.space_group_name_H-M   'P 1'
#
loop_
_entity.id
_entity.type
_entity.pdbx_description
1 polymer ?
#
loop_
_entity_poly.entity_id
_entity_poly.type
_entity_poly.pdbx_seq_one_letter_code
_entity_poly.pdbx_strand_id
1 'polypeptide(L)' 'MTIVEHHRFEGSSDPEEMAVVYAIEAQDGTRGVLVDAYGVYANPDLSAFLEDVRMRENL' A
#
# COMPACT_ATOMS: atom_id res chain seq x y z
N MET A 1 7.51 -8.72 -7.05
CA MET A 1 7.38 -7.69 -6.01
C MET A 1 6.65 -8.31 -4.84
N THR A 2 7.00 -7.94 -3.61
CA THR A 2 6.39 -8.44 -2.39
C THR A 2 6.08 -7.26 -1.48
N ILE A 3 4.88 -7.21 -0.91
CA ILE A 3 4.58 -6.27 0.19
C ILE A 3 5.17 -6.87 1.47
N VAL A 4 6.10 -6.15 2.08
CA VAL A 4 6.77 -6.60 3.31
C VAL A 4 6.05 -6.10 4.56
N GLU A 5 5.43 -4.91 4.48
CA GLU A 5 4.66 -4.30 5.55
C GLU A 5 3.71 -3.25 4.97
N HIS A 6 2.61 -2.97 5.65
CA HIS A 6 1.73 -1.87 5.30
C HIS A 6 1.20 -1.18 6.56
N HIS A 7 0.92 0.11 6.45
CA HIS A 7 0.27 0.88 7.49
C HIS A 7 -0.81 1.78 6.89
N ARG A 8 -1.96 1.84 7.56
CA ARG A 8 -3.07 2.70 7.18
C ARG A 8 -3.08 3.90 8.11
N PHE A 9 -3.01 5.08 7.51
CA PHE A 9 -3.16 6.36 8.18
C PHE A 9 -4.58 6.86 7.94
N GLU A 10 -5.32 7.03 9.01
CA GLU A 10 -6.66 7.62 8.99
C GLU A 10 -6.58 8.97 9.69
N GLY A 11 -6.85 10.06 8.94
CA GLY A 11 -7.02 11.37 9.55
C GLY A 11 -8.29 11.42 10.39
N SER A 12 -8.28 12.20 11.47
CA SER A 12 -9.36 12.26 12.45
C SER A 12 -10.70 12.79 11.88
N SER A 13 -10.70 13.37 10.69
CA SER A 13 -11.84 14.16 10.19
C SER A 13 -11.89 14.42 8.68
N ASP A 14 -10.79 14.27 7.93
CA ASP A 14 -10.76 14.58 6.49
C ASP A 14 -10.44 13.33 5.65
N PRO A 15 -11.31 12.93 4.69
CA PRO A 15 -11.03 11.86 3.75
C PRO A 15 -9.75 12.07 2.92
N GLU A 16 -9.30 13.31 2.73
CA GLU A 16 -8.05 13.64 2.03
C GLU A 16 -6.80 13.27 2.84
N GLU A 17 -6.93 13.05 4.15
CA GLU A 17 -5.85 12.61 5.04
C GLU A 17 -5.74 11.07 5.12
N MET A 18 -6.56 10.32 4.37
CA MET A 18 -6.55 8.86 4.37
C MET A 18 -5.51 8.31 3.38
N ALA A 19 -4.46 7.69 3.90
CA ALA A 19 -3.41 7.08 3.08
C ALA A 19 -3.09 5.66 3.55
N VAL A 20 -2.71 4.78 2.62
CA VAL A 20 -2.08 3.50 2.92
C VAL A 20 -0.66 3.54 2.38
N VAL A 21 0.30 3.24 3.26
CA VAL A 21 1.72 3.18 2.92
C VAL A 21 2.15 1.73 2.94
N TYR A 22 2.76 1.28 1.85
CA TYR A 22 3.28 -0.07 1.67
C TYR A 22 4.79 -0.01 1.57
N ALA A 23 5.48 -0.80 2.40
CA ALA A 23 6.86 -1.16 2.15
C ALA A 23 6.89 -2.34 1.18
N ILE A 24 7.64 -2.22 0.09
CA ILE A 24 7.74 -3.23 -0.97
C ILE A 24 9.18 -3.62 -1.25
N GLU A 25 9.37 -4.87 -1.70
CA GLU A 25 10.66 -5.40 -2.15
C GLU A 25 10.52 -6.04 -3.54
N ALA A 26 11.41 -5.67 -4.45
CA ALA A 26 11.54 -6.24 -5.79
C ALA A 26 12.35 -7.54 -5.76
N GLN A 27 12.34 -8.30 -6.86
CA GLN A 27 13.03 -9.59 -6.94
C GLN A 27 14.56 -9.47 -6.84
N ASP A 28 15.12 -8.33 -7.23
CA ASP A 28 16.55 -8.02 -7.13
C ASP A 28 16.96 -7.51 -5.73
N GLY A 29 16.01 -7.49 -4.77
CA GLY A 29 16.21 -6.98 -3.42
C GLY A 29 16.07 -5.47 -3.29
N THR A 30 15.77 -4.74 -4.37
CA THR A 30 15.48 -3.30 -4.32
C THR A 30 14.25 -3.05 -3.45
N ARG A 31 14.37 -2.13 -2.49
CA ARG A 31 13.28 -1.76 -1.57
C ARG A 31 12.71 -0.40 -1.92
N GLY A 32 11.40 -0.27 -1.74
CA GLY A 32 10.67 0.96 -2.03
C GLY A 32 9.49 1.16 -1.11
N VAL A 33 8.91 2.35 -1.21
CA VAL A 33 7.67 2.73 -0.54
C VAL A 33 6.66 3.10 -1.61
N LEU A 34 5.46 2.55 -1.51
CA LEU A 34 4.30 2.91 -2.30
C LEU A 34 3.28 3.57 -1.37
N VAL A 35 2.71 4.70 -1.79
CA VAL A 35 1.67 5.42 -1.06
C VAL A 35 0.43 5.47 -1.94
N ASP A 36 -0.70 5.00 -1.42
CA ASP A 36 -2.00 5.09 -2.06
C ASP A 36 -2.96 5.92 -1.19
N ALA A 37 -3.85 6.66 -1.83
CA ALA A 37 -4.98 7.26 -1.15
C ALA A 37 -6.04 6.18 -0.89
N TYR A 38 -6.78 6.26 0.21
CA TYR A 38 -7.87 5.31 0.47
C TYR A 38 -9.24 5.98 0.34
N GLY A 39 -10.29 5.20 0.07
CA GLY A 39 -11.67 5.70 -0.02
C GLY A 39 -12.01 6.26 -1.39
N VAL A 40 -12.74 7.39 -1.44
CA VAL A 40 -13.24 7.97 -2.70
C VAL A 40 -12.13 8.45 -3.65
N TYR A 41 -10.92 8.64 -3.11
CA TYR A 41 -9.74 9.06 -3.86
C TYR A 41 -8.79 7.89 -4.19
N ALA A 42 -9.17 6.66 -3.87
CA ALA A 42 -8.36 5.49 -4.18
C ALA A 42 -8.18 5.32 -5.68
N ASN A 43 -6.96 4.94 -6.10
CA ASN A 43 -6.70 4.62 -7.49
C ASN A 43 -7.14 3.17 -7.77
N PRO A 44 -8.16 2.96 -8.63
CA PRO A 44 -8.69 1.62 -8.88
C PRO A 44 -7.68 0.71 -9.57
N ASP A 45 -6.83 1.25 -10.44
CA ASP A 45 -5.79 0.46 -11.13
C ASP A 45 -4.70 0.02 -10.15
N LEU A 46 -4.33 0.90 -9.21
CA LEU A 46 -3.36 0.57 -8.17
C LEU A 46 -3.93 -0.46 -7.19
N SER A 47 -5.21 -0.31 -6.83
CA SER A 47 -5.92 -1.27 -5.98
C SER A 47 -5.95 -2.66 -6.60
N ALA A 48 -6.36 -2.77 -7.87
CA ALA A 48 -6.39 -4.03 -8.60
C ALA A 48 -5.00 -4.66 -8.71
N PHE A 49 -3.97 -3.85 -8.98
CA PHE A 49 -2.60 -4.34 -8.98
C PHE A 49 -2.17 -4.91 -7.62
N LEU A 50 -2.49 -4.21 -6.52
CA LEU A 50 -2.11 -4.64 -5.17
C LEU A 50 -2.83 -5.91 -4.71
N GLU A 51 -4.03 -6.21 -5.23
CA GLU A 51 -4.74 -7.48 -4.95
C GLU A 51 -3.94 -8.71 -5.42
N ASP A 52 -3.20 -8.58 -6.52
CA ASP A 52 -2.39 -9.67 -7.08
C ASP A 52 -0.97 -9.74 -6.47
N VAL A 53 -0.59 -8.76 -5.65
CA VAL A 53 0.75 -8.70 -5.06
C VAL A 53 0.83 -9.59 -3.82
N ARG A 54 1.79 -10.52 -3.84
CA ARG A 54 2.11 -11.34 -2.67
C ARG A 54 2.45 -10.49 -1.45
N MET A 55 1.73 -10.71 -0.35
CA MET A 55 2.10 -10.20 0.96
C MET A 55 3.00 -11.19 1.71
N ARG A 56 3.97 -10.68 2.44
CA ARG A 56 4.78 -11.49 3.35
C ARG A 56 3.95 -11.78 4.60
N GLU A 57 3.70 -13.06 4.88
CA GLU A 57 3.12 -13.46 6.16
C GLU A 57 4.20 -13.37 7.24
N ASN A 58 3.93 -12.59 8.30
CA ASN A 58 4.78 -12.53 9.48
C ASN A 58 4.43 -13.75 10.36
N LEU A 59 5.38 -14.67 10.54
CA LEU A 59 5.32 -15.78 11.50
C LEU A 59 5.57 -15.28 12.94
#